data_AF-A0A928C302-F1
#
_entry.id   AF-A0A928C302-F1
#
_cell.length_a   1.000
_cell.length_b   1.000
_cell.length_c   1.000
_cell.angle_alpha   90.00
_cell.angle_beta   90.00
_cell.angle_gamma   90.00
#
_symmetry.space_group_name_H-M   'P 1'
#
loop_
_entity.id
_entity.type
_entity.pdbx_description
1 polymer ?
#
loop_
_entity_poly.entity_id
_entity_poly.type
_entity_poly.pdbx_seq_one_letter_code
_entity_poly.pdbx_strand_id
1 'polypeptide(L)'
;MKELVEKKVGKSERMQRQTSIFVNKIKQDIVWPQSLQGKIADFSSKDIVIVLSASPECYMNKLFLEINSNVVTPVLTVGSRFVNERYIEMYGKEKLKYITSTFPTSEYNYMYAVSDSESDLCWMELFLQHEIKKI
;
A
#
# COMPACT_ATOMS: atom_id res chain seq x y z
N MET A 1 13.87 33.69 5.69
CA MET A 1 12.57 32.98 5.65
C MET A 1 12.17 32.59 4.22
N LYS A 2 12.23 33.49 3.21
CA LYS A 2 11.96 33.18 1.78
C LYS A 2 12.83 32.04 1.20
N GLU A 3 14.14 32.06 1.43
CA GLU A 3 15.08 31.08 0.88
C GLU A 3 14.86 29.63 1.39
N LEU A 4 14.33 29.49 2.62
CA LEU A 4 13.97 28.20 3.22
C LEU A 4 12.67 27.64 2.64
N VAL A 5 11.74 28.52 2.26
CA VAL A 5 10.48 28.15 1.60
C VAL A 5 10.76 27.72 0.16
N GLU A 6 11.56 28.47 -0.59
CA GLU A 6 11.96 28.12 -1.97
C GLU A 6 12.75 26.80 -2.03
N LYS A 7 13.68 26.55 -1.09
CA LYS A 7 14.38 25.26 -0.98
C LYS A 7 13.46 24.09 -0.62
N LYS A 8 12.39 24.31 0.18
CA LYS A 8 11.38 23.29 0.49
C LYS A 8 10.45 23.02 -0.69
N VAL A 9 10.03 24.05 -1.42
CA VAL A 9 9.18 23.94 -2.62
C VAL A 9 9.91 23.19 -3.75
N GLY A 10 11.16 23.57 -4.05
CA GLY A 10 11.95 22.87 -5.09
C GLY A 10 12.28 21.41 -4.76
N LYS A 11 12.44 21.06 -3.47
CA LYS A 11 12.58 19.66 -3.03
C LYS A 11 11.27 18.88 -3.21
N SER A 12 10.13 19.50 -2.93
CA SER A 12 8.80 18.90 -3.11
C SER A 12 8.52 18.59 -4.60
N GLU A 13 8.76 19.55 -5.49
CA GLU A 13 8.54 19.38 -6.94
C GLU A 13 9.43 18.31 -7.55
N ARG A 14 10.71 18.27 -7.15
CA ARG A 14 11.64 17.21 -7.60
C ARG A 14 11.18 15.82 -7.15
N MET A 15 10.75 15.70 -5.89
CA MET A 15 10.23 14.44 -5.36
C MET A 15 8.97 14.01 -6.10
N GLN A 16 8.01 14.92 -6.29
CA GLN A 16 6.79 14.63 -7.06
C GLN A 16 7.11 14.17 -8.49
N ARG A 17 8.06 14.81 -9.17
CA ARG A 17 8.51 14.42 -10.52
C ARG A 17 9.14 13.03 -10.53
N GLN A 18 10.02 12.72 -9.58
CA GLN A 18 10.64 11.39 -9.48
C GLN A 18 9.59 10.31 -9.19
N THR A 19 8.64 10.58 -8.30
CA THR A 19 7.51 9.68 -8.03
C THR A 19 6.68 9.44 -9.28
N SER A 20 6.37 10.48 -10.09
CA SER A 20 5.65 10.32 -11.35
C SER A 20 6.38 9.39 -12.33
N ILE A 21 7.70 9.60 -12.51
CA ILE A 21 8.49 8.80 -13.44
C ILE A 21 8.49 7.33 -13.02
N PHE A 22 8.68 7.07 -11.73
CA PHE A 22 8.67 5.72 -11.18
C PHE A 22 7.31 5.03 -11.35
N VAL A 23 6.21 5.70 -10.98
CA VAL A 23 4.85 5.15 -11.12
C VAL A 23 4.50 4.87 -12.59
N ASN A 24 4.85 5.78 -13.50
CA ASN A 24 4.63 5.57 -14.93
C ASN A 24 5.38 4.35 -15.46
N LYS A 25 6.63 4.15 -15.00
CA LYS A 25 7.41 2.97 -15.36
C LYS A 25 6.76 1.69 -14.84
N ILE A 26 6.33 1.66 -13.57
CA ILE A 26 5.60 0.51 -13.00
C ILE A 26 4.35 0.17 -13.83
N LYS A 27 3.58 1.17 -14.26
CA LYS A 27 2.36 0.94 -15.06
C LYS A 27 2.66 0.34 -16.44
N GLN A 28 3.83 0.63 -17.00
CA GLN A 28 4.26 0.08 -18.29
C GLN A 28 4.79 -1.36 -18.13
N ASP A 29 5.49 -1.61 -17.02
CA ASP A 29 6.19 -2.87 -16.80
C ASP A 29 5.31 -3.94 -16.12
N ILE A 30 4.29 -3.53 -15.35
CA ILE A 30 3.40 -4.45 -14.62
C ILE A 30 2.05 -4.57 -15.33
N VAL A 31 1.83 -5.72 -15.95
CA VAL A 31 0.47 -6.18 -16.29
C VAL A 31 -0.19 -6.61 -14.99
N TRP A 32 -1.08 -5.78 -14.46
CA TRP A 32 -1.87 -6.13 -13.28
C TRP A 32 -2.62 -7.44 -13.56
N PRO A 33 -2.42 -8.48 -12.74
CA PRO A 33 -3.11 -9.74 -12.99
C PRO A 33 -4.62 -9.50 -12.98
N GLN A 34 -5.32 -9.86 -14.06
CA GLN A 34 -6.79 -9.77 -14.11
C GLN A 34 -7.44 -10.52 -12.93
N SER A 35 -6.77 -11.55 -12.42
CA SER A 35 -7.19 -12.28 -11.22
C SER A 35 -7.26 -11.43 -9.95
N LEU A 36 -6.45 -10.38 -9.84
CA LEU A 36 -6.50 -9.43 -8.71
C LEU A 36 -7.65 -8.43 -8.90
N GLN A 37 -7.87 -7.97 -10.13
CA GLN A 37 -8.99 -7.07 -10.44
C GLN A 37 -10.35 -7.73 -10.24
N GLY A 38 -10.52 -8.99 -10.65
CA GLY A 38 -11.74 -9.77 -10.41
C GLY A 38 -12.02 -9.95 -8.92
N LYS A 39 -11.01 -10.34 -8.12
CA LYS A 39 -11.16 -10.49 -6.68
C LYS A 39 -11.49 -9.17 -5.97
N ILE A 40 -10.96 -8.04 -6.44
CA ILE A 40 -11.28 -6.72 -5.88
C ILE A 40 -12.70 -6.27 -6.24
N ALA A 41 -13.16 -6.58 -7.46
CA ALA A 41 -14.52 -6.26 -7.92
C ALA A 41 -15.61 -7.04 -7.16
N ASP A 42 -15.27 -8.19 -6.59
CA ASP A 42 -16.17 -8.99 -5.75
C ASP A 42 -16.38 -8.39 -4.35
N PHE A 43 -15.54 -7.44 -3.93
CA PHE A 43 -15.70 -6.77 -2.64
C PHE A 43 -16.79 -5.71 -2.68
N SER A 44 -17.63 -5.72 -1.65
CA SER A 44 -18.71 -4.76 -1.46
C SER A 44 -18.20 -3.40 -0.98
N SER A 45 -19.05 -2.38 -1.04
CA SER A 45 -18.75 -1.06 -0.45
C SER A 45 -18.59 -1.07 1.07
N LYS A 46 -18.85 -2.20 1.74
CA LYS A 46 -18.66 -2.38 3.19
C LYS A 46 -17.29 -2.98 3.52
N ASP A 47 -16.58 -3.48 2.53
CA ASP A 47 -15.26 -4.06 2.69
C ASP A 47 -14.18 -2.98 2.56
N ILE A 48 -13.03 -3.24 3.15
CA ILE A 48 -11.86 -2.37 3.08
C ILE A 48 -10.71 -3.18 2.49
N VAL A 49 -10.11 -2.67 1.42
CA VAL A 49 -8.90 -3.26 0.86
C VAL A 49 -7.71 -2.52 1.43
N ILE A 50 -6.78 -3.25 2.04
CA ILE A 50 -5.55 -2.68 2.62
C ILE A 50 -4.35 -3.20 1.83
N VAL A 51 -3.49 -2.29 1.42
CA VAL A 51 -2.24 -2.60 0.73
C VAL A 51 -1.08 -2.22 1.61
N LEU A 52 -0.34 -3.22 2.10
CA LEU A 52 0.84 -3.05 2.92
C LEU A 52 2.09 -3.34 2.10
N SER A 53 3.00 -2.37 1.98
CA SER A 53 4.23 -2.53 1.20
C SER A 53 5.45 -1.99 1.95
N ALA A 54 6.60 -2.66 1.80
CA ALA A 54 7.88 -2.12 2.26
C ALA A 54 8.33 -0.89 1.44
N SER A 55 7.69 -0.64 0.29
CA SER A 55 7.95 0.53 -0.56
C SER A 55 7.59 1.85 0.14
N PRO A 56 8.20 2.97 -0.26
CA PRO A 56 7.83 4.29 0.25
C PRO A 56 6.34 4.60 0.06
N GLU A 57 5.68 5.06 1.12
CA GLU A 57 4.23 5.31 1.13
C GLU A 57 3.80 6.33 0.06
N CYS A 58 4.62 7.33 -0.22
CA CYS A 58 4.34 8.33 -1.25
C CYS A 58 4.23 7.72 -2.67
N TYR A 59 4.94 6.62 -2.93
CA TYR A 59 4.86 5.91 -4.22
C TYR A 59 3.59 5.09 -4.29
N MET A 60 3.26 4.39 -3.20
CA MET A 60 2.05 3.58 -3.07
C MET A 60 0.79 4.42 -3.24
N ASN A 61 0.70 5.54 -2.52
CA ASN A 61 -0.47 6.43 -2.58
C ASN A 61 -0.70 6.92 -4.01
N LYS A 62 0.38 7.34 -4.71
CA LYS A 62 0.25 7.78 -6.10
C LYS A 62 -0.17 6.66 -7.03
N LEU A 63 0.48 5.50 -6.93
CA LEU A 63 0.19 4.34 -7.77
C LEU A 63 -1.28 3.91 -7.65
N PHE A 64 -1.77 3.77 -6.42
CA PHE A 64 -3.13 3.29 -6.17
C PHE A 64 -4.21 4.33 -6.42
N LEU A 65 -3.94 5.64 -6.25
CA LEU A 65 -4.85 6.69 -6.71
C LEU A 65 -5.09 6.62 -8.22
N GLU A 66 -4.05 6.31 -9.00
CA GLU A 66 -4.16 6.23 -10.46
C GLU A 66 -4.80 4.92 -10.94
N ILE A 67 -4.67 3.82 -10.21
CA ILE A 67 -5.22 2.51 -10.59
C ILE A 67 -6.67 2.37 -10.13
N ASN A 68 -7.01 2.89 -8.96
CA ASN A 68 -8.32 2.71 -8.35
C ASN A 68 -9.28 3.86 -8.62
N SER A 69 -9.00 4.73 -9.57
CA SER A 69 -9.88 5.87 -9.87
C SER A 69 -11.33 5.48 -10.20
N ASN A 70 -11.56 4.21 -10.56
CA ASN A 70 -12.87 3.65 -10.89
C ASN A 70 -13.38 2.58 -9.92
N VAL A 71 -12.69 2.33 -8.80
CA VAL A 71 -13.06 1.29 -7.82
C VAL A 71 -13.92 1.93 -6.72
N VAL A 72 -15.07 1.34 -6.42
CA VAL A 72 -16.02 1.83 -5.39
C VAL A 72 -15.54 1.48 -3.99
N THR A 73 -14.80 0.38 -3.85
CA THR A 73 -14.29 -0.12 -2.57
C THR A 73 -13.19 0.78 -2.03
N PRO A 74 -13.26 1.22 -0.76
CA PRO A 74 -12.18 1.95 -0.12
C PRO A 74 -10.87 1.16 -0.15
N VAL A 75 -9.80 1.78 -0.67
CA VAL A 75 -8.46 1.21 -0.69
C VAL A 75 -7.53 2.07 0.16
N LEU A 76 -6.99 1.49 1.22
CA LEU A 76 -5.99 2.11 2.08
C LEU A 76 -4.60 1.58 1.72
N THR A 77 -3.69 2.48 1.37
CA THR A 77 -2.29 2.14 1.10
C THR A 77 -1.39 2.60 2.23
N VAL A 78 -0.52 1.70 2.66
CA VAL A 78 0.40 1.95 3.77
C VAL A 78 1.78 1.44 3.37
N GLY A 79 2.74 2.36 3.38
CA GLY A 79 4.11 2.08 3.01
C GLY A 79 5.10 2.40 4.13
N SER A 80 6.38 2.21 3.84
CA SER A 80 7.44 2.74 4.70
C SER A 80 7.43 4.27 4.66
N ARG A 81 7.57 4.90 5.82
CA ARG A 81 7.42 6.36 5.98
C ARG A 81 8.18 6.90 7.17
N PHE A 82 8.37 8.22 7.20
CA PHE A 82 8.84 8.92 8.39
C PHE A 82 7.66 9.40 9.23
N VAL A 83 7.67 9.08 10.52
CA VAL A 83 6.71 9.59 11.52
C VAL A 83 7.52 10.19 12.66
N ASN A 84 7.35 11.49 12.92
CA ASN A 84 8.10 12.22 13.95
C ASN A 84 9.62 11.99 13.86
N GLU A 85 10.18 12.18 12.66
CA GLU A 85 11.61 11.98 12.34
C GLU A 85 12.11 10.52 12.44
N ARG A 86 11.28 9.59 12.91
CA ARG A 86 11.59 8.16 12.94
C ARG A 86 11.15 7.49 11.64
N TYR A 87 12.06 6.78 11.01
CA TYR A 87 11.72 5.90 9.89
C TYR A 87 10.98 4.66 10.42
N ILE A 88 9.80 4.42 9.86
CA ILE A 88 9.02 3.20 10.06
C ILE A 88 9.13 2.39 8.77
N GLU A 89 9.76 1.24 8.89
CA GLU A 89 9.88 0.26 7.82
C GLU A 89 8.67 -0.67 7.84
N MET A 90 7.84 -0.64 6.79
CA MET A 90 6.62 -1.43 6.70
C MET A 90 6.93 -2.85 6.19
N TYR A 91 7.72 -3.59 6.98
CA TYR A 91 8.20 -4.92 6.65
C TYR A 91 8.07 -5.89 7.85
N GLY A 92 7.81 -7.17 7.55
CA GLY A 92 7.70 -8.24 8.56
C GLY A 92 6.76 -7.89 9.72
N LYS A 93 7.30 -7.87 10.95
CA LYS A 93 6.53 -7.65 12.17
C LYS A 93 5.82 -6.29 12.25
N GLU A 94 6.34 -5.26 11.57
CA GLU A 94 5.67 -3.96 11.57
C GLU A 94 4.35 -3.98 10.79
N LYS A 95 4.22 -4.83 9.75
CA LYS A 95 2.93 -5.06 9.07
C LYS A 95 1.91 -5.70 10.00
N LEU A 96 2.33 -6.73 10.75
CA LEU A 96 1.48 -7.39 11.74
C LEU A 96 1.02 -6.41 12.83
N LYS A 97 1.95 -5.63 13.37
CA LYS A 97 1.65 -4.62 14.39
C LYS A 97 0.69 -3.57 13.86
N TYR A 98 0.91 -3.08 12.63
CA TYR A 98 0.02 -2.12 12.00
C TYR A 98 -1.39 -2.67 11.85
N ILE A 99 -1.55 -3.87 11.29
CA ILE A 99 -2.86 -4.44 10.98
C ILE A 99 -3.65 -4.75 12.26
N THR A 100 -3.01 -5.36 13.25
CA THR A 100 -3.67 -5.74 14.52
C THR A 100 -4.02 -4.56 15.42
N SER A 101 -3.28 -3.44 15.32
CA SER A 101 -3.58 -2.22 16.08
C SER A 101 -4.60 -1.31 15.41
N THR A 102 -4.63 -1.27 14.07
CA THR A 102 -5.52 -0.39 13.30
C THR A 102 -6.86 -1.07 12.98
N PHE A 103 -6.83 -2.39 12.77
CA PHE A 103 -7.98 -3.19 12.36
C PHE A 103 -8.12 -4.41 13.28
N PRO A 104 -8.39 -4.24 14.58
CA PRO A 104 -8.40 -5.37 15.51
C PRO A 104 -9.44 -6.43 15.12
N THR A 105 -9.12 -7.72 15.33
CA THR A 105 -10.02 -8.85 14.99
C THR A 105 -11.32 -8.87 15.79
N SER A 106 -11.43 -8.07 16.85
CA SER A 106 -12.68 -7.81 17.57
C SER A 106 -13.68 -6.96 16.79
N GLU A 107 -13.20 -6.20 15.79
CA GLU A 107 -14.02 -5.26 15.01
C GLU A 107 -14.07 -5.64 13.53
N TYR A 108 -13.07 -6.34 13.02
CA TYR A 108 -12.93 -6.66 11.60
C TYR A 108 -12.79 -8.16 11.35
N ASN A 109 -13.45 -8.65 10.30
CA ASN A 109 -13.29 -10.01 9.79
C ASN A 109 -12.28 -10.02 8.65
N TYR A 110 -11.21 -10.80 8.84
CA TYR A 110 -10.10 -10.87 7.91
C TYR A 110 -10.39 -11.94 6.85
N MET A 111 -10.87 -11.52 5.69
CA MET A 111 -11.40 -12.46 4.67
C MET A 111 -10.30 -13.08 3.81
N TYR A 112 -9.45 -12.25 3.21
CA TYR A 112 -8.48 -12.68 2.20
C TYR A 112 -7.17 -11.89 2.25
N ALA A 113 -6.03 -12.58 2.14
CA ALA A 113 -4.72 -11.97 1.97
C ALA A 113 -3.91 -12.59 0.82
N VAL A 114 -3.05 -11.77 0.22
CA VAL A 114 -2.08 -12.20 -0.81
C VAL A 114 -0.76 -11.48 -0.61
N SER A 115 0.35 -12.19 -0.79
CA SER A 115 1.69 -11.61 -0.79
C SER A 115 2.60 -12.38 -1.76
N ASP A 116 3.69 -11.74 -2.18
CA ASP A 116 4.79 -12.36 -2.92
C ASP A 116 5.94 -12.81 -2.02
N SER A 117 5.88 -12.54 -0.71
CA SER A 117 6.97 -12.80 0.23
C SER A 117 6.54 -13.70 1.39
N GLU A 118 7.33 -14.74 1.67
CA GLU A 118 7.15 -15.59 2.86
C GLU A 118 7.33 -14.81 4.17
N SER A 119 8.00 -13.66 4.15
CA SER A 119 8.13 -12.78 5.32
C SER A 119 6.78 -12.26 5.84
N ASP A 120 5.74 -12.32 5.00
CA ASP A 120 4.40 -11.82 5.29
C ASP A 120 3.47 -12.88 5.90
N LEU A 121 3.87 -14.16 5.92
CA LEU A 121 3.03 -15.25 6.42
C LEU A 121 2.48 -14.99 7.82
N CYS A 122 3.29 -14.42 8.70
CA CYS A 122 2.92 -14.19 10.10
C CYS A 122 1.70 -13.28 10.31
N TRP A 123 1.40 -12.36 9.37
CA TRP A 123 0.18 -11.55 9.44
C TRP A 123 -0.92 -12.08 8.52
N MET A 124 -0.55 -12.80 7.46
CA MET A 124 -1.51 -13.44 6.55
C MET A 124 -2.27 -14.58 7.21
N GLU A 125 -1.68 -15.25 8.20
CA GLU A 125 -2.34 -16.28 9.02
C GLU A 125 -3.54 -15.74 9.83
N LEU A 126 -3.70 -14.42 9.96
CA LEU A 126 -4.90 -13.82 10.55
C LEU A 126 -6.13 -13.93 9.64
N PHE A 127 -5.94 -14.18 8.34
CA PHE A 127 -7.01 -14.20 7.34
C PHE A 127 -7.56 -15.62 7.14
N LEU A 128 -8.88 -15.70 6.92
CA LEU A 128 -9.59 -16.96 6.62
C LEU A 128 -8.98 -17.69 5.43
N GLN A 129 -8.51 -16.94 4.43
CA GLN A 129 -7.83 -17.46 3.26
C GLN A 129 -6.61 -16.59 2.95
N HIS A 130 -5.50 -17.23 2.58
CA HIS A 130 -4.30 -16.51 2.14
C HIS A 130 -3.53 -17.28 1.07
N GLU A 131 -2.83 -16.56 0.19
CA GLU A 131 -1.97 -17.15 -0.85
C GLU A 131 -0.63 -16.44 -0.98
N ILE A 132 0.47 -17.19 -1.09
CA ILE A 132 1.78 -16.67 -1.53
C ILE A 132 1.90 -16.88 -3.04
N LYS A 133 2.11 -15.80 -3.79
CA LYS A 133 2.30 -15.83 -5.26
C LYS A 133 3.69 -15.34 -5.63
N LYS A 134 4.49 -16.20 -6.24
CA LYS A 134 5.76 -15.78 -6.85
C LYS A 134 5.45 -14.95 -8.10
N ILE A 135 5.84 -13.67 -8.07
CA ILE A 135 5.73 -12.72 -9.18
C ILE A 135 7.04 -12.73 -9.96
#